data_AF-A0A963QK29-F1
#
_entry.id   AF-A0A963QK29-F1
#
_cell.length_a   1.000
_cell.length_b   1.000
_cell.length_c   1.000
_cell.angle_alpha   90.00
_cell.angle_beta   90.00
_cell.angle_gamma   90.00
#
_symmetry.space_group_name_H-M   'P 1'
#
loop_
_entity.id
_entity.type
_entity.pdbx_description
1 polymer ?
#
loop_
_entity_poly.entity_id
_entity_poly.type
_entity_poly.pdbx_seq_one_letter_code
_entity_poly.pdbx_strand_id
1 'polypeptide(L)'
;MVLEPDGRVWAVSPSNQFGGYEATFAKVTLSWKDGLSIRANGLKEAYEEAGLKIELTGFLVDVTRSTSFTRYYVGRRLGGSPADMGWESQAVHLVPHQELPAVVAHTNDAPILEALSAYLARLEQASPG
;
A
#
# COMPACT_ATOMS: atom_id res chain seq x y z
N MET A 1 1.84 0.91 2.02
CA MET A 1 2.25 1.04 0.61
C MET A 1 3.72 0.71 0.46
N VAL A 2 4.06 -0.10 -0.54
CA VAL A 2 5.44 -0.57 -0.75
C VAL A 2 5.98 0.03 -2.05
N LEU A 3 7.11 0.72 -1.96
CA LEU A 3 7.79 1.36 -3.08
C LEU A 3 9.06 0.59 -3.46
N GLU A 4 9.26 0.43 -4.76
CA GLU A 4 10.55 0.02 -5.32
C GLU A 4 11.43 1.27 -5.57
N PRO A 5 12.78 1.12 -5.59
CA PRO A 5 13.69 2.26 -5.78
C PRO A 5 13.48 3.06 -7.08
N ASP A 6 12.87 2.45 -8.10
CA ASP A 6 12.55 3.09 -9.38
C ASP A 6 11.17 3.77 -9.40
N GLY A 7 10.53 3.91 -8.22
CA GLY A 7 9.25 4.60 -8.09
C GLY A 7 8.03 3.76 -8.48
N ARG A 8 8.20 2.46 -8.78
CA ARG A 8 7.06 1.55 -8.91
C ARG A 8 6.46 1.22 -7.55
N VAL A 9 5.16 0.95 -7.55
CA VAL A 9 4.36 0.75 -6.34
C VAL A 9 3.62 -0.57 -6.42
N TRP A 10 3.65 -1.31 -5.32
CA TRP A 10 2.88 -2.55 -5.20
C TRP A 10 1.42 -2.25 -4.85
N ALA A 11 0.50 -2.87 -5.60
CA ALA A 11 -0.94 -2.85 -5.39
C ALA A 11 -1.50 -4.27 -5.42
N VAL A 12 -2.71 -4.45 -4.90
CA VAL A 12 -3.42 -5.73 -4.85
C VAL A 12 -4.79 -5.59 -5.47
N SER A 13 -5.27 -6.64 -6.14
CA SER A 13 -6.68 -6.79 -6.50
C SER A 13 -7.36 -7.66 -5.45
N PRO A 14 -8.31 -7.12 -4.68
CA PRO A 14 -9.06 -7.93 -3.71
C PRO A 14 -9.83 -9.06 -4.41
N SER A 15 -9.89 -10.22 -3.76
CA SER A 15 -10.66 -11.36 -4.24
C SER A 15 -12.13 -10.99 -4.43
N ASN A 16 -12.66 -11.30 -5.62
CA ASN A 16 -14.02 -10.97 -6.04
C ASN A 16 -14.37 -9.48 -5.94
N GLN A 17 -13.36 -8.60 -6.10
CA GLN A 17 -13.53 -7.14 -6.04
C GLN A 17 -14.18 -6.66 -4.73
N PHE A 18 -13.82 -7.28 -3.61
CA PHE A 18 -14.40 -6.95 -2.31
C PHE A 18 -14.36 -5.44 -2.02
N GLY A 19 -15.50 -4.89 -1.58
CA GLY A 19 -15.66 -3.45 -1.33
C GLY A 19 -15.74 -2.58 -2.59
N GLY A 20 -15.90 -3.17 -3.79
CA GLY A 20 -15.99 -2.45 -5.06
C GLY A 20 -14.64 -2.00 -5.62
N TYR A 21 -13.53 -2.58 -5.14
CA TYR A 21 -12.18 -2.25 -5.60
C TYR A 21 -11.73 -3.24 -6.67
N GLU A 22 -11.35 -2.73 -7.85
CA GLU A 22 -10.64 -3.53 -8.86
C GLU A 22 -9.18 -3.75 -8.48
N ALA A 23 -8.53 -2.70 -8.00
CA ALA A 23 -7.25 -2.76 -7.32
C ALA A 23 -7.18 -1.66 -6.26
N THR A 24 -6.35 -1.87 -5.25
CA THR A 24 -6.09 -0.92 -4.17
C THR A 24 -4.67 -1.12 -3.63
N PHE A 25 -4.20 -0.19 -2.80
CA PHE A 25 -2.93 -0.37 -2.11
C PHE A 25 -3.06 -1.50 -1.09
N ALA A 26 -2.02 -2.31 -0.89
CA ALA A 26 -1.97 -3.21 0.27
C ALA A 26 -2.19 -2.38 1.54
N LYS A 27 -3.31 -2.62 2.21
CA LYS A 27 -3.78 -1.74 3.28
C LYS A 27 -3.06 -2.14 4.55
N VAL A 28 -2.92 -1.14 5.43
CA VAL A 28 -2.62 -1.40 6.83
C VAL A 28 -3.87 -0.96 7.58
N THR A 29 -4.79 -1.88 7.79
CA THR A 29 -6.01 -1.63 8.57
C THR A 29 -5.68 -1.75 10.05
N LEU A 30 -6.28 -0.92 10.90
CA LEU A 30 -6.17 -1.10 12.34
C LEU A 30 -7.04 -2.30 12.76
N SER A 31 -6.45 -3.49 12.87
CA SER A 31 -7.08 -4.62 13.55
C SER A 31 -6.65 -4.65 15.01
N TRP A 32 -7.52 -4.21 15.92
CA TRP A 32 -7.31 -4.37 17.36
C TRP A 32 -7.40 -5.83 17.83
N LYS A 33 -7.85 -6.74 16.96
CA LYS A 33 -8.17 -8.13 17.30
C LYS A 33 -6.93 -8.95 17.69
N ASP A 34 -5.77 -8.59 17.16
CA ASP A 34 -4.55 -9.41 17.31
C ASP A 34 -3.59 -8.86 18.37
N GLY A 35 -3.94 -7.76 19.05
CA GLY A 35 -3.06 -7.11 20.04
C GLY A 35 -1.75 -6.57 19.45
N LEU A 36 -1.64 -6.52 18.12
CA LEU A 36 -0.44 -6.08 17.41
C LEU A 36 -0.32 -4.55 17.44
N SER A 37 0.93 -4.07 17.47
CA SER A 37 1.18 -2.66 17.16
C SER A 37 0.77 -2.35 15.71
N ILE A 38 0.40 -1.10 15.43
CA ILE A 38 0.03 -0.65 14.08
C ILE A 38 1.11 -1.02 13.04
N ARG A 39 2.38 -0.88 13.42
CA ARG A 39 3.51 -1.24 12.56
C ARG A 39 3.59 -2.74 12.33
N ALA A 40 3.47 -3.55 13.38
CA ALA A 40 3.50 -5.01 13.27
C ALA A 40 2.35 -5.53 12.41
N ASN A 41 1.15 -4.97 12.57
CA ASN A 41 0.01 -5.32 11.72
C ASN A 41 0.27 -4.98 10.25
N GLY A 42 0.89 -3.82 9.97
CA GLY A 42 1.24 -3.47 8.59
C GLY A 42 2.26 -4.37 7.93
N LEU A 43 3.17 -4.98 8.70
CA LEU A 43 4.08 -6.00 8.19
C LEU A 43 3.35 -7.32 7.88
N LYS A 44 2.41 -7.71 8.76
CA LYS A 44 1.57 -8.90 8.60
C LYS A 44 0.68 -8.77 7.35
N GLU A 45 -0.09 -7.69 7.24
CA GLU A 45 -1.00 -7.47 6.11
C GLU A 45 -0.23 -7.37 4.77
N ALA A 46 0.96 -6.75 4.73
CA ALA A 46 1.78 -6.73 3.52
C ALA A 46 2.20 -8.13 3.03
N TYR A 47 2.42 -9.06 3.96
CA TYR A 47 2.71 -10.45 3.62
C TYR A 47 1.43 -11.21 3.25
N GLU A 48 0.35 -11.05 4.01
CA GLU A 48 -0.91 -11.77 3.76
C GLU A 48 -1.60 -11.32 2.47
N GLU A 49 -1.64 -10.02 2.16
CA GLU A 49 -2.33 -9.51 0.97
C GLU A 49 -1.45 -9.58 -0.29
N ALA A 50 -0.12 -9.48 -0.15
CA ALA A 50 0.77 -9.31 -1.31
C ALA A 50 1.98 -10.27 -1.35
N GLY A 51 2.16 -11.11 -0.33
CA GLY A 51 3.32 -12.01 -0.24
C GLY A 51 4.65 -11.29 0.01
N LEU A 52 4.62 -10.00 0.38
CA LEU A 52 5.82 -9.15 0.46
C LEU A 52 6.36 -9.09 1.88
N LYS A 53 7.68 -9.24 2.01
CA LYS A 53 8.41 -8.93 3.24
C LYS A 53 8.97 -7.52 3.12
N ILE A 54 8.61 -6.64 4.05
CA ILE A 54 8.90 -5.21 3.93
C ILE A 54 9.56 -4.64 5.18
N GLU A 55 10.18 -3.47 5.02
CA GLU A 55 10.51 -2.56 6.12
C GLU A 55 9.67 -1.29 5.97
N LEU A 56 9.05 -0.83 7.06
CA LEU A 56 8.36 0.47 7.08
C LEU A 56 9.40 1.59 7.22
N THR A 57 9.44 2.48 6.24
CA THR A 57 10.43 3.56 6.14
C THR A 57 9.89 4.91 6.57
N GLY A 58 8.57 5.10 6.57
CA GLY A 58 7.99 6.38 6.95
C GLY A 58 6.47 6.38 7.02
N PHE A 59 5.94 7.44 7.62
CA PHE A 59 4.52 7.77 7.55
C PHE A 59 4.20 8.43 6.21
N LEU A 60 3.04 8.09 5.62
CA LEU A 60 2.55 8.72 4.40
C LEU A 60 1.43 9.73 4.71
N VAL A 61 0.29 9.23 5.18
CA VAL A 61 -0.93 10.01 5.37
C VAL A 61 -1.91 9.29 6.30
N ASP A 62 -2.71 10.06 7.02
CA ASP A 62 -3.87 9.58 7.74
C ASP A 62 -5.13 9.91 6.94
N VAL A 63 -6.00 8.92 6.78
CA VAL A 63 -7.19 9.06 5.97
C VAL A 63 -8.43 8.69 6.78
N THR A 64 -9.23 9.70 7.09
CA THR A 64 -10.52 9.54 7.76
C THR A 64 -11.62 9.33 6.72
N ARG A 65 -12.48 8.33 6.97
CA ARG A 65 -13.72 8.05 6.25
C ARG A 65 -14.91 8.24 7.18
N SER A 66 -16.10 8.09 6.64
CA SER A 66 -17.35 8.14 7.41
C SER A 66 -17.39 7.13 8.56
N THR A 67 -16.80 5.94 8.39
CA THR A 67 -16.87 4.84 9.38
C THR A 67 -15.50 4.31 9.82
N SER A 68 -14.41 4.77 9.22
CA SER A 68 -13.07 4.23 9.49
C SER A 68 -12.02 5.32 9.50
N PHE A 69 -10.90 5.01 10.16
CA PHE A 69 -9.68 5.80 10.10
C PHE A 69 -8.54 4.85 9.73
N THR A 70 -7.77 5.20 8.70
CA THR A 70 -6.66 4.36 8.22
C THR A 70 -5.40 5.19 8.13
N ARG A 71 -4.33 4.71 8.79
CA ARG A 71 -3.00 5.29 8.71
C ARG A 71 -2.17 4.56 7.68
N TYR A 72 -1.66 5.28 6.70
CA TYR A 72 -0.80 4.73 5.66
C TYR A 72 0.67 4.99 5.97
N TYR A 73 1.47 3.95 5.82
CA TYR A 73 2.93 3.99 5.87
C TYR A 73 3.51 3.71 4.49
N VAL A 74 4.69 4.28 4.24
CA VAL A 74 5.58 3.87 3.17
C VAL A 74 6.51 2.78 3.71
N GLY A 75 6.76 1.77 2.89
CA GLY A 75 7.78 0.78 3.13
C GLY A 75 8.54 0.44 1.86
N ARG A 76 9.66 -0.27 2.03
CA ARG A 76 10.46 -0.84 0.95
C ARG A 76 10.45 -2.36 1.04
N ARG A 77 10.53 -3.03 -0.10
CA ARG A 77 10.59 -4.49 -0.16
C ARG A 77 11.98 -4.98 0.30
N LEU A 78 11.99 -5.96 1.19
CA LEU A 78 13.18 -6.70 1.61
C LEU A 78 13.24 -8.09 0.94
N GLY A 79 12.09 -8.63 0.54
CA GLY A 79 11.97 -9.95 -0.09
C GLY A 79 10.51 -10.38 -0.19
N GLY A 80 10.27 -11.69 -0.22
CA GLY A 80 8.95 -12.26 -0.46
C GLY A 80 8.63 -12.39 -1.95
N SER A 81 7.51 -13.03 -2.25
CA SER A 81 7.05 -13.31 -3.60
C SER A 81 5.56 -13.00 -3.71
N PRO A 82 5.11 -12.31 -4.78
CA PRO A 82 3.68 -12.15 -5.07
C PRO A 82 2.92 -13.48 -5.20
N ALA A 83 3.62 -14.57 -5.50
CA ALA A 83 3.04 -15.91 -5.52
C ALA A 83 2.61 -16.42 -4.12
N ASP A 84 3.12 -15.79 -3.06
CA ASP A 84 2.77 -16.10 -1.68
C ASP A 84 1.57 -15.27 -1.18
N MET A 85 0.88 -14.52 -2.06
CA MET A 85 -0.33 -13.78 -1.66
C MET A 85 -1.41 -14.72 -1.10
N GLY A 86 -2.07 -14.26 -0.04
CA GLY A 86 -3.17 -14.97 0.59
C GLY A 86 -4.49 -14.82 -0.17
N TRP A 87 -5.50 -15.54 0.31
CA TRP A 87 -6.82 -15.66 -0.31
C TRP A 87 -7.60 -14.34 -0.44
N GLU A 88 -7.23 -13.30 0.31
CA GLU A 88 -7.87 -11.97 0.26
C GLU A 88 -7.54 -11.22 -1.03
N SER A 89 -6.48 -11.63 -1.74
CA SER A 89 -6.06 -11.08 -3.03
C SER A 89 -6.18 -12.13 -4.13
N GLN A 90 -6.61 -11.68 -5.31
CA GLN A 90 -6.64 -12.49 -6.53
C GLN A 90 -5.55 -12.10 -7.53
N ALA A 91 -4.89 -10.96 -7.33
CA ALA A 91 -3.70 -10.55 -8.08
C ALA A 91 -2.88 -9.54 -7.29
N VAL A 92 -1.58 -9.47 -7.59
CA VAL A 92 -0.66 -8.44 -7.11
C VAL A 92 -0.04 -7.75 -8.32
N HIS A 93 0.02 -6.42 -8.28
CA HIS A 93 0.48 -5.57 -9.36
C HIS A 93 1.71 -4.80 -8.93
N LEU A 94 2.65 -4.61 -9.85
CA LEU A 94 3.75 -3.66 -9.68
C LEU A 94 3.59 -2.56 -10.75
N VAL A 95 3.18 -1.38 -10.30
CA VAL A 95 2.64 -0.33 -11.17
C VAL A 95 3.57 0.88 -11.14
N PRO A 96 3.95 1.46 -12.30
CA PRO A 96 4.60 2.77 -12.33
C PRO A 96 3.74 3.83 -11.65
N HIS A 97 4.33 4.72 -10.83
CA HIS A 97 3.55 5.70 -10.06
C HIS A 97 2.63 6.58 -10.94
N GLN A 98 3.05 6.84 -12.18
CA GLN A 98 2.29 7.64 -13.16
C GLN A 98 1.01 6.94 -13.64
N GLU A 99 0.99 5.61 -13.60
CA GLU A 99 -0.14 4.77 -14.03
C GLU A 99 -1.05 4.39 -12.87
N LEU A 100 -0.61 4.57 -11.62
CA LEU A 100 -1.39 4.25 -10.43
C LEU A 100 -2.81 4.83 -10.44
N PRO A 101 -3.06 6.10 -10.83
CA PRO A 101 -4.43 6.64 -10.84
C PRO A 101 -5.40 5.85 -11.72
N ALA A 102 -4.90 5.16 -12.75
CA ALA A 102 -5.69 4.29 -13.62
C ALA A 102 -5.93 2.90 -13.02
N VAL A 103 -5.05 2.42 -12.14
CA VAL A 103 -5.13 1.08 -11.52
C VAL A 103 -5.89 1.12 -10.20
N VAL A 104 -5.55 2.06 -9.31
CA VAL A 104 -6.20 2.26 -8.01
C VAL A 104 -7.22 3.40 -8.08
N ALA A 105 -8.19 3.25 -8.99
CA ALA A 105 -9.10 4.32 -9.40
C ALA A 105 -10.28 4.57 -8.42
N HIS A 106 -10.37 3.84 -7.31
CA HIS A 106 -11.46 4.03 -6.37
C HIS A 106 -11.37 5.43 -5.73
N THR A 107 -12.47 6.19 -5.73
CA THR A 107 -12.51 7.60 -5.29
C THR A 107 -11.96 7.82 -3.87
N ASN A 108 -12.24 6.90 -2.96
CA ASN A 108 -11.63 6.86 -1.64
C ASN A 108 -10.10 6.98 -1.68
N ASP A 109 -9.41 6.38 -2.64
CA ASP A 109 -7.95 6.33 -2.66
C ASP A 109 -7.29 7.62 -3.19
N ALA A 110 -8.07 8.62 -3.62
CA ALA A 110 -7.57 9.90 -4.12
C ALA A 110 -6.63 10.65 -3.15
N PRO A 111 -6.92 10.77 -1.84
CA PRO A 111 -6.00 11.42 -0.89
C PRO A 111 -4.68 10.65 -0.71
N ILE A 112 -4.68 9.34 -0.96
CA ILE A 112 -3.49 8.49 -0.86
C ILE A 112 -2.60 8.72 -2.09
N LEU A 113 -3.20 8.81 -3.29
CA LEU A 113 -2.51 9.15 -4.53
C LEU A 113 -1.86 10.53 -4.46
N GLU A 114 -2.56 11.53 -3.94
CA GLU A 114 -2.01 12.87 -3.74
C GLU A 114 -0.82 12.86 -2.76
N ALA A 115 -0.98 12.19 -1.61
CA ALA A 115 0.08 12.06 -0.62
C ALA A 115 1.32 11.32 -1.18
N LEU A 116 1.11 10.27 -1.97
CA LEU A 116 2.19 9.53 -2.64
C LEU A 116 2.96 10.42 -3.62
N SER A 117 2.25 11.15 -4.48
CA SER A 117 2.87 12.06 -5.45
C SER A 117 3.75 13.10 -4.75
N ALA A 118 3.23 13.72 -3.69
CA ALA A 118 3.97 14.68 -2.89
C ALA A 118 5.15 14.04 -2.12
N TYR A 119 5.06 12.76 -1.74
CA TYR A 119 6.15 12.04 -1.10
C TYR A 119 7.29 11.75 -2.08
N LEU A 120 6.98 11.24 -3.28
CA LEU A 120 7.96 10.94 -4.33
C LEU A 120 8.71 12.20 -4.79
N ALA A 121 7.99 13.30 -5.03
CA ALA A 121 8.62 14.57 -5.42
C ALA A 121 9.62 15.08 -4.37
N ARG A 122 9.38 14.84 -3.08
CA ARG A 122 10.33 15.19 -2.01
C ARG A 122 11.57 14.28 -2.01
N LEU A 123 11.42 12.99 -2.32
CA LEU A 123 12.55 12.07 -2.40
C LEU A 123 13.48 12.41 -3.57
N GLU A 124 12.91 12.81 -4.71
CA GLU A 124 13.68 13.28 -5.87
C GLU A 124 14.49 14.54 -5.53
N GLN A 125 13.87 15.49 -4.83
CA GLN A 125 14.56 16.72 -4.39
C GLN A 125 15.64 16.46 -3.33
N ALA A 126 15.49 15.42 -2.52
CA ALA A 126 16.43 15.07 -1.46
C ALA A 126 17.62 14.20 -1.93
N SER A 127 17.62 13.76 -3.19
CA SER A 127 18.68 12.94 -3.78
C SER A 127 19.56 13.81 -4.69
N PRO A 128 20.61 14.48 -4.19
CA PRO A 128 21.58 15.13 -5.06
C PRO A 128 22.28 14.07 -5.90
N GLY A 129 22.32 14.30 -7.23
CA GLY A 129 23.00 13.41 -8.19
C GLY A 129 24.51 13.33 -8.00
#